data_AF-A0A3D0XVM0-F1
#
_entry.id   AF-A0A3D0XVM0-F1
#
_cell.length_a   1.000
_cell.length_b   1.000
_cell.length_c   1.000
_cell.angle_alpha   90.00
_cell.angle_beta   90.00
_cell.angle_gamma   90.00
#
_symmetry.space_group_name_H-M   'P 1'
#
loop_
_entity.id
_entity.type
_entity.pdbx_description
1 polymer ?
#
loop_
_entity_poly.entity_id
_entity_poly.type
_entity_poly.pdbx_seq_one_letter_code
_entity_poly.pdbx_strand_id
1 'polypeptide(L)'
;TGWYVANNSDKLYVSEAPIDAMSLMSVKRMDGENPDSANYLATCSTAKLNILYNRLTDDPNIKTVVFAMDKDDPGQKAIQTAVNTISAKFPNITCKQYELPDGCGKDVNDYLKYRNNRGQTNSPKKPEQQSEALTQEPVSPEI
;
A
#
# COMPACT_ATOMS: atom_id res chain seq x y z
N THR A 1 -17.16 -6.22 0.58
CA THR A 1 -15.98 -7.03 0.90
C THR A 1 -14.77 -6.13 0.93
N GLY A 2 -13.98 -6.20 2.00
CA GLY A 2 -12.68 -5.55 2.13
C GLY A 2 -11.65 -6.59 2.56
N TRP A 3 -10.36 -6.28 2.43
CA TRP A 3 -9.28 -7.15 2.89
C TRP A 3 -8.81 -6.70 4.27
N TYR A 4 -8.58 -7.62 5.20
CA TYR A 4 -8.23 -7.29 6.58
C TYR A 4 -7.25 -8.30 7.17
N VAL A 5 -6.27 -7.80 7.90
CA VAL A 5 -5.32 -8.59 8.71
C VAL A 5 -5.51 -8.22 10.18
N ALA A 6 -5.90 -9.20 10.97
CA ALA A 6 -6.19 -9.09 12.40
C ALA A 6 -4.98 -9.52 13.22
N ASN A 7 -4.23 -8.57 13.75
CA ASN A 7 -3.07 -8.82 14.61
C ASN A 7 -3.33 -8.46 16.08
N ASN A 8 -4.59 -8.15 16.42
CA ASN A 8 -5.02 -7.78 17.77
C ASN A 8 -4.26 -6.56 18.35
N SER A 9 -3.92 -5.60 17.48
CA SER A 9 -3.25 -4.35 17.86
C SER A 9 -4.25 -3.22 18.11
N ASP A 10 -3.83 -2.21 18.89
CA ASP A 10 -4.58 -0.97 19.08
C ASP A 10 -4.42 0.02 17.90
N LYS A 11 -3.58 -0.32 16.92
CA LYS A 11 -3.29 0.48 15.73
C LYS A 11 -3.85 -0.19 14.48
N LEU A 12 -4.55 0.58 13.65
CA LEU A 12 -5.08 0.15 12.36
C LEU A 12 -4.51 1.00 11.23
N TYR A 13 -3.85 0.38 10.25
CA TYR A 13 -3.53 1.02 8.97
C TYR A 13 -4.65 0.80 7.95
N VAL A 14 -5.02 1.86 7.23
CA VAL A 14 -6.09 1.83 6.22
C VAL A 14 -5.51 2.22 4.88
N SER A 15 -5.65 1.36 3.86
CA SER A 15 -5.22 1.63 2.48
C SER A 15 -6.36 1.42 1.47
N GLU A 16 -6.15 1.86 0.23
CA GLU A 16 -7.11 1.68 -0.86
C GLU A 16 -7.13 0.25 -1.38
N ALA A 17 -5.97 -0.31 -1.69
CA ALA A 17 -5.86 -1.67 -2.20
C ALA A 17 -5.09 -2.58 -1.23
N PRO A 18 -5.32 -3.90 -1.29
CA PRO A 18 -4.56 -4.88 -0.51
C PRO A 18 -3.05 -4.84 -0.80
N ILE A 19 -2.66 -4.50 -2.04
CA ILE A 19 -1.24 -4.40 -2.41
C ILE A 19 -0.52 -3.29 -1.65
N ASP A 20 -1.20 -2.17 -1.36
CA ASP A 20 -0.62 -1.07 -0.58
C ASP A 20 -0.44 -1.47 0.88
N ALA A 21 -1.42 -2.18 1.46
CA ALA A 21 -1.31 -2.68 2.81
C ALA A 21 -0.16 -3.71 2.93
N MET A 22 -0.04 -4.65 1.99
CA MET A 22 1.06 -5.62 1.97
C MET A 22 2.41 -4.94 1.72
N SER A 23 2.45 -3.89 0.89
CA SER A 23 3.65 -3.09 0.66
C SER A 23 4.07 -2.37 1.93
N LEU A 24 3.11 -1.82 2.69
CA LEU A 24 3.35 -1.20 3.99
C LEU A 24 3.91 -2.18 5.01
N MET A 25 3.36 -3.40 5.08
CA MET A 25 3.89 -4.47 5.93
C MET A 25 5.35 -4.82 5.56
N SER A 26 5.66 -4.83 4.27
CA SER A 26 7.01 -5.12 3.76
C SER A 26 7.98 -3.99 4.09
N VAL A 27 7.59 -2.73 3.85
CA VAL A 27 8.33 -1.52 4.21
C VAL A 27 8.68 -1.53 5.70
N LYS A 28 7.69 -1.78 6.57
CA LYS A 28 7.91 -1.86 8.02
C LYS A 28 8.92 -2.92 8.40
N ARG A 29 8.80 -4.12 7.83
CA ARG A 29 9.76 -5.20 8.05
C ARG A 29 11.17 -4.81 7.61
N MET A 30 11.31 -4.12 6.47
CA MET A 30 12.61 -3.62 6.00
C MET A 30 13.19 -2.52 6.90
N ASP A 31 12.34 -1.75 7.58
CA ASP A 31 12.73 -0.73 8.55
C ASP A 31 13.03 -1.31 9.95
N GLY A 32 12.99 -2.65 10.09
CA GLY A 32 13.22 -3.33 11.36
C GLY A 32 12.03 -3.27 12.33
N GLU A 33 10.87 -2.78 11.87
CA GLU A 33 9.63 -2.78 12.64
C GLU A 33 8.93 -4.15 12.55
N ASN A 34 8.19 -4.50 13.59
CA ASN A 34 7.30 -5.67 13.55
C ASN A 34 5.99 -5.30 12.82
N PRO A 35 5.69 -5.84 11.62
CA PRO A 35 4.42 -5.56 10.95
C PRO A 35 3.21 -6.04 11.76
N ASP A 36 3.37 -7.04 12.63
CA ASP A 36 2.27 -7.56 13.45
C ASP A 36 1.91 -6.63 14.62
N SER A 37 2.67 -5.53 14.82
CA SER A 37 2.33 -4.51 15.81
C SER A 37 1.15 -3.62 15.38
N ALA A 38 0.51 -3.89 14.25
CA ALA A 38 -0.66 -3.18 13.76
C ALA A 38 -1.62 -4.11 13.00
N ASN A 39 -2.90 -3.74 12.99
CA ASN A 39 -3.90 -4.30 12.09
C ASN A 39 -3.83 -3.58 10.74
N TYR A 40 -4.34 -4.22 9.68
CA TYR A 40 -4.37 -3.65 8.33
C TYR A 40 -5.74 -3.84 7.70
N LEU A 41 -6.27 -2.80 7.08
CA LEU A 41 -7.53 -2.81 6.35
C LEU A 41 -7.31 -2.19 4.96
N ALA A 42 -7.72 -2.89 3.91
CA ALA A 42 -7.89 -2.30 2.59
C ALA A 42 -9.38 -2.15 2.27
N THR A 43 -9.80 -0.93 1.95
CA THR A 43 -11.21 -0.60 1.66
C THR A 43 -11.65 -1.06 0.27
N CYS A 44 -10.69 -1.33 -0.62
CA CYS A 44 -10.90 -1.69 -2.02
C CYS A 44 -11.70 -0.63 -2.81
N SER A 45 -11.63 0.64 -2.37
CA SER A 45 -12.10 1.88 -3.02
C SER A 45 -12.16 3.02 -1.99
N THR A 46 -11.82 4.25 -2.40
CA THR A 46 -12.01 5.49 -1.62
C THR A 46 -13.44 5.71 -1.10
N ALA A 47 -14.46 5.17 -1.78
CA ALA A 47 -15.87 5.36 -1.42
C ALA A 47 -16.39 4.38 -0.33
N LYS A 48 -15.64 3.33 0.01
CA LYS A 48 -16.12 2.24 0.89
C LYS A 48 -15.66 2.38 2.34
N LEU A 49 -15.85 3.56 2.92
CA LEU A 49 -15.48 3.84 4.32
C LEU A 49 -16.37 3.13 5.35
N ASN A 50 -17.54 2.60 4.95
CA ASN A 50 -18.41 1.85 5.86
C ASN A 50 -17.73 0.62 6.48
N ILE A 51 -16.82 -0.04 5.75
CA ILE A 51 -16.07 -1.20 6.24
C ILE A 51 -15.15 -0.78 7.40
N LEU A 52 -14.55 0.41 7.31
CA LEU A 52 -13.75 0.97 8.40
C LEU A 52 -14.61 1.17 9.65
N TYR A 53 -15.77 1.81 9.53
CA TYR A 53 -16.63 2.08 10.69
C TYR A 53 -17.18 0.82 11.34
N ASN A 54 -17.54 -0.18 10.53
CA ASN A 54 -17.95 -1.49 11.06
C ASN A 54 -16.80 -2.12 11.83
N ARG A 55 -15.57 -2.07 11.30
CA ARG A 55 -14.39 -2.58 12.01
C ARG A 55 -14.13 -1.87 13.33
N LEU A 56 -14.25 -0.54 13.37
CA LEU A 56 -14.09 0.25 14.61
C LEU A 56 -15.19 -0.04 15.65
N THR A 57 -16.37 -0.48 15.20
CA THR A 57 -17.45 -0.91 16.09
C THR A 57 -17.18 -2.31 16.65
N ASP A 58 -16.70 -3.22 15.80
CA ASP A 58 -16.44 -4.62 16.15
C ASP A 58 -15.18 -4.78 17.02
N ASP A 59 -14.19 -3.91 16.84
CA ASP A 59 -12.91 -3.96 17.55
C ASP A 59 -12.66 -2.65 18.35
N PRO A 60 -13.19 -2.56 19.58
CA PRO A 60 -13.01 -1.40 20.44
C PRO A 60 -11.58 -1.25 21.00
N ASN A 61 -10.68 -2.21 20.76
CA ASN A 61 -9.27 -2.09 21.14
C ASN A 61 -8.53 -1.08 20.25
N ILE A 62 -9.05 -0.78 19.06
CA ILE A 62 -8.43 0.17 18.13
C ILE A 62 -8.52 1.59 18.70
N LYS A 63 -7.35 2.19 18.94
CA LYS A 63 -7.18 3.55 19.46
C LYS A 63 -6.56 4.49 18.43
N THR A 64 -5.82 3.95 17.47
CA THR A 64 -5.15 4.76 16.43
C THR A 64 -5.49 4.23 15.05
N VAL A 65 -5.99 5.11 14.18
CA VAL A 65 -6.18 4.83 12.75
C VAL A 65 -5.18 5.65 11.95
N VAL A 66 -4.41 4.98 11.08
CA VAL A 66 -3.43 5.62 10.21
C VAL A 66 -3.83 5.40 8.75
N PHE A 67 -4.13 6.48 8.05
CA PHE A 67 -4.56 6.45 6.64
C PHE A 67 -3.35 6.49 5.71
N ALA A 68 -3.15 5.41 4.95
CA ALA A 68 -2.19 5.28 3.86
C ALA A 68 -2.95 5.21 2.52
N MET A 69 -3.77 6.24 2.26
CA MET A 69 -4.51 6.42 1.01
C MET A 69 -3.64 7.13 -0.03
N ASP A 70 -4.07 7.12 -1.29
CA ASP A 70 -3.32 7.73 -2.37
C ASP A 70 -3.18 9.25 -2.15
N LYS A 71 -2.07 9.81 -2.63
CA LYS A 71 -1.79 11.26 -2.60
C LYS A 71 -2.58 12.05 -3.66
N ASP A 72 -3.78 11.62 -4.02
CA ASP A 72 -4.63 12.28 -5.00
C ASP A 72 -5.87 12.93 -4.34
N ASP A 73 -6.58 13.78 -5.09
CA ASP A 73 -7.74 14.50 -4.57
C ASP A 73 -8.85 13.56 -4.02
N PRO A 74 -9.19 12.44 -4.70
CA PRO A 74 -10.10 11.43 -4.15
C PRO A 74 -9.64 10.85 -2.80
N GLY A 75 -8.37 10.45 -2.68
CA GLY A 75 -7.79 9.88 -1.47
C GLY A 75 -7.84 10.87 -0.31
N GLN A 76 -7.45 12.13 -0.55
CA GLN A 76 -7.50 13.18 0.48
C GLN A 76 -8.94 13.49 0.95
N LYS A 77 -9.91 13.54 0.02
CA LYS A 77 -11.34 13.72 0.36
C LYS A 77 -11.87 12.54 1.18
N ALA A 78 -11.43 11.33 0.88
CA ALA A 78 -11.80 10.14 1.64
C ALA A 78 -11.24 10.19 3.07
N ILE A 79 -9.97 10.58 3.25
CA ILE A 79 -9.37 10.80 4.58
C ILE A 79 -10.18 11.84 5.36
N GLN A 80 -10.46 13.01 4.78
CA GLN A 80 -11.19 14.07 5.48
C GLN A 80 -12.58 13.61 5.94
N THR A 81 -13.29 12.87 5.07
CA THR A 81 -14.61 12.32 5.37
C THR A 81 -14.54 11.26 6.47
N ALA A 82 -13.52 10.40 6.43
CA ALA A 82 -13.28 9.38 7.43
C ALA A 82 -12.97 10.01 8.80
N VAL A 83 -12.08 10.99 8.85
CA VAL A 83 -11.72 11.71 10.06
C VAL A 83 -12.94 12.38 10.68
N ASN A 84 -13.72 13.13 9.91
CA ASN A 84 -14.93 13.79 10.41
C ASN A 84 -15.92 12.78 11.00
N THR A 85 -16.11 11.64 10.34
CA THR A 85 -17.03 10.59 10.82
C THR A 85 -16.50 9.91 12.07
N ILE A 86 -15.19 9.63 12.13
CA ILE A 86 -14.54 9.00 13.28
C ILE A 86 -14.60 9.93 14.49
N SER A 87 -14.27 11.22 14.35
CA SER A 87 -14.34 12.17 15.45
C SER A 87 -15.76 12.32 16.01
N ALA A 88 -16.80 12.19 15.18
CA ALA A 88 -18.18 12.26 15.62
C ALA A 88 -18.67 10.97 16.32
N LYS A 89 -18.25 9.78 15.85
CA LYS A 89 -18.78 8.49 16.32
C LYS A 89 -17.87 7.78 17.33
N PHE A 90 -16.57 8.01 17.26
CA PHE A 90 -15.54 7.32 18.02
C PHE A 90 -14.53 8.36 18.58
N PRO A 91 -14.93 9.19 19.56
CA PRO A 91 -14.13 10.32 20.02
C PRO A 91 -12.79 9.93 20.66
N ASN A 92 -12.62 8.67 21.06
CA ASN A 92 -11.39 8.16 21.67
C ASN A 92 -10.35 7.67 20.63
N ILE A 93 -10.68 7.72 19.33
CA ILE A 93 -9.79 7.27 18.26
C ILE A 93 -8.98 8.45 17.72
N THR A 94 -7.66 8.26 17.69
CA THR A 94 -6.73 9.19 17.06
C THR A 94 -6.55 8.85 15.59
N CYS A 95 -6.80 9.81 14.70
CA CYS A 95 -6.53 9.67 13.27
C CYS A 95 -5.19 10.29 12.90
N LYS A 96 -4.41 9.59 12.07
CA LYS A 96 -3.13 10.06 11.51
C LYS A 96 -3.09 9.77 10.01
N GLN A 97 -2.29 10.54 9.28
CA GLN A 97 -1.97 10.24 7.89
C GLN A 97 -0.60 9.60 7.81
N TYR A 98 -0.45 8.60 6.95
CA TYR A 98 0.85 8.01 6.65
C TYR A 98 1.57 8.89 5.64
N GLU A 99 2.78 9.31 5.96
CA GLU A 99 3.59 10.18 5.11
C GLU A 99 4.58 9.32 4.31
N LEU A 100 4.41 9.31 2.99
CA LEU A 100 5.41 8.78 2.08
C LEU A 100 6.51 9.83 1.85
N PRO A 101 7.80 9.43 1.82
CA PRO A 101 8.91 10.33 1.49
C PRO A 101 8.69 11.10 0.17
N ASP A 102 9.30 12.27 0.05
CA ASP A 102 9.18 13.05 -1.18
C ASP A 102 9.85 12.36 -2.37
N GLY A 103 9.21 12.45 -3.53
CA GLY A 103 9.75 11.91 -4.79
C GLY A 103 9.72 10.38 -4.93
N CYS A 104 8.97 9.66 -4.09
CA CYS A 104 8.98 8.19 -4.09
C CYS A 104 7.75 7.50 -4.68
N GLY A 105 6.81 8.26 -5.26
CA GLY A 105 5.62 7.71 -5.94
C GLY A 105 4.31 8.20 -5.37
N LYS A 106 3.21 7.62 -5.86
CA LYS A 106 1.83 8.02 -5.48
C LYS A 106 1.31 7.25 -4.27
N ASP A 107 1.69 5.97 -4.17
CA ASP A 107 1.22 5.02 -3.17
C ASP A 107 2.38 4.29 -2.48
N VAL A 108 2.05 3.42 -1.51
CA VAL A 108 3.06 2.68 -0.72
C VAL A 108 3.79 1.63 -1.57
N ASN A 109 3.13 1.08 -2.57
CA ASN A 109 3.70 0.09 -3.47
C ASN A 109 4.76 0.70 -4.40
N ASP A 110 4.51 1.90 -4.93
CA ASP A 110 5.49 2.69 -5.67
C ASP A 110 6.71 3.01 -4.80
N TYR A 111 6.49 3.38 -3.53
CA TYR A 111 7.58 3.59 -2.58
C TYR A 111 8.40 2.32 -2.34
N LEU A 112 7.75 1.16 -2.17
CA LEU A 112 8.44 -0.11 -2.01
C LEU A 112 9.28 -0.46 -3.26
N LYS A 113 8.73 -0.28 -4.47
CA LYS A 113 9.47 -0.46 -5.73
C LYS A 113 10.68 0.48 -5.80
N TYR A 114 10.49 1.74 -5.43
CA TYR A 114 11.56 2.74 -5.38
C TYR A 114 12.71 2.31 -4.47
N ARG A 115 12.40 1.85 -3.25
CA ARG A 115 13.39 1.34 -2.30
C ARG A 115 14.15 0.15 -2.85
N ASN A 116 13.43 -0.82 -3.42
CA ASN A 116 14.04 -2.03 -3.98
C ASN A 116 14.96 -1.71 -5.16
N ASN A 117 14.60 -0.73 -6.00
CA ASN A 117 15.41 -0.32 -7.13
C ASN A 117 16.67 0.46 -6.70
N ARG A 118 16.62 1.28 -5.64
CA ARG A 118 17.83 1.90 -5.04
C ARG A 118 18.79 0.87 -4.45
N GLY A 119 18.29 -0.26 -3.94
CA GLY A 119 19.12 -1.38 -3.50
C GLY A 119 19.86 -2.09 -4.64
N GLN A 120 19.34 -2.00 -5.87
CA GLN A 120 19.94 -2.64 -7.05
C GLN A 120 20.98 -1.77 -7.76
N THR A 121 20.97 -0.45 -7.62
CA THR A 121 21.95 0.44 -8.28
C THR A 121 23.37 0.33 -7.70
N ASN A 122 23.55 -0.36 -6.57
CA ASN A 122 24.86 -0.63 -5.95
C ASN A 122 25.31 -2.10 -6.08
N SER A 123 24.64 -2.92 -6.88
CA SER A 123 25.08 -4.29 -7.19
C SER A 123 25.55 -4.38 -8.65
N PRO A 124 26.64 -5.08 -8.97
CA PRO A 124 27.11 -5.20 -10.35
C PRO A 124 26.00 -5.82 -11.20
N LYS A 125 25.61 -5.10 -12.26
CA LYS A 125 24.60 -5.54 -13.22
C LYS A 125 25.02 -6.91 -13.76
N LYS A 126 24.15 -7.92 -13.63
CA LYS A 126 24.29 -9.18 -14.38
C LYS A 126 24.29 -8.86 -15.88
N PRO A 127 25.12 -9.52 -16.70
CA PRO A 127 25.14 -9.28 -18.14
C PRO A 127 23.75 -9.52 -18.74
N GLU A 128 23.25 -8.54 -19.48
CA GLU A 128 22.04 -8.68 -20.29
C GLU A 128 22.26 -9.82 -21.31
N GLN A 129 21.43 -10.85 -21.24
CA GLN A 129 21.32 -11.81 -22.34
C GLN A 129 20.71 -11.08 -23.52
N GLN A 130 21.54 -10.84 -24.55
CA GLN A 130 21.09 -10.36 -25.84
C GLN A 130 20.06 -11.35 -26.40
N SER A 131 18.85 -10.88 -26.66
CA SER A 131 17.89 -11.60 -27.50
C SER A 131 18.41 -11.58 -28.93
N GLU A 132 19.02 -12.67 -29.37
CA GLU A 132 19.39 -12.87 -30.77
C GLU A 132 18.12 -12.91 -31.63
N ALA A 133 18.10 -12.08 -32.67
CA ALA A 133 17.02 -12.00 -33.63
C ALA A 133 16.96 -13.28 -34.48
N LEU A 134 15.78 -13.89 -34.61
CA LEU A 134 15.53 -14.90 -35.64
C LEU A 134 15.29 -14.19 -36.97
N THR A 135 16.34 -14.05 -37.79
CA THR A 135 16.20 -13.70 -39.20
C THR A 135 15.75 -14.95 -39.95
N GLN A 136 14.56 -14.92 -40.55
CA GLN A 136 14.12 -15.96 -41.48
C GLN A 136 14.76 -15.71 -42.85
N GLU A 137 15.51 -16.69 -43.38
CA GLU A 137 16.02 -16.64 -44.75
C GLU A 137 14.89 -16.87 -45.77
N PRO A 138 14.82 -16.12 -46.88
CA PRO A 138 13.90 -16.43 -47.97
C PRO A 138 14.41 -17.62 -48.80
N VAL A 139 13.58 -18.65 -48.92
CA VAL A 139 13.79 -19.81 -49.80
C VAL A 139 13.78 -19.36 -51.27
N SER A 140 14.84 -19.64 -52.01
CA SER A 140 14.87 -19.51 -53.48
C SER A 140 14.05 -20.61 -54.15
N PRO A 141 13.32 -20.31 -55.24
CA PRO A 141 12.61 -21.34 -56.01
C PRO A 141 13.59 -22.20 -56.83
N GLU A 142 13.43 -23.52 -56.75
CA GLU A 142 14.03 -24.46 -57.71
C GLU A 142 13.38 -24.31 -59.10
N ILE A 143 14.19 -24.63 -60.12
CA ILE A 143 14.06 -24.33 -61.55
C ILE A 143 12.87 -25.04 -62.20
#